data_AF-A0A820JA46-F1
#
_entry.id   AF-A0A820JA46-F1
#
_cell.length_a   1.000
_cell.length_b   1.000
_cell.length_c   1.000
_cell.angle_alpha   90.00
_cell.angle_beta   90.00
_cell.angle_gamma   90.00
#
_symmetry.space_group_name_H-M   'P 1'
#
loop_
_entity.id
_entity.type
_entity.pdbx_description
1 polymer ?
#
loop_
_entity_poly.entity_id
_entity_poly.type
_entity_poly.pdbx_seq_one_letter_code
_entity_poly.pdbx_strand_id
1 'polypeptide(L)'
;FFSSTAYEAENAQRPYLTSTHKARIKRFLNELEKSLNTTTRKEPLNTTNFLACQRILTEFVKIFDIHGYEKDSPLEQRVFFSLNGYTTLTKLIELRAECHKPPLAPESLIALTVSVYRAATNNNVDNALYILNSGKILILVESLVRHLTGLKIDDLTTSNNDHQSESEKLAQIDLVTNLAEILASLITMYNSVMNDIRKHETETNEDKLIISRLTDFISYMANIAILDRIAAFFRSARAIVNTTKSRIPDMITHLLNLLQQMIYFSRPK
;
A
#
# COMPACT_ATOMS: atom_id res chain seq x y z
N PHE A 1 -19.20 2.51 -10.43
CA PHE A 1 -18.81 1.73 -9.24
C PHE A 1 -17.69 2.36 -8.40
N PHE A 2 -17.01 3.45 -8.82
CA PHE A 2 -16.33 4.37 -7.91
C PHE A 2 -16.41 5.78 -8.50
N SER A 3 -17.21 6.68 -7.91
CA SER A 3 -17.15 8.10 -8.27
C SER A 3 -16.05 8.75 -7.43
N SER A 4 -14.79 8.58 -7.86
CA SER A 4 -13.59 9.10 -7.18
C SER A 4 -13.62 10.63 -7.05
N THR A 5 -14.29 11.31 -7.99
CA THR A 5 -14.27 12.77 -8.13
C THR A 5 -15.11 13.50 -7.08
N ALA A 6 -16.23 12.93 -6.65
CA ALA A 6 -17.09 13.55 -5.63
C ALA A 6 -16.45 13.49 -4.22
N TYR A 7 -15.83 12.35 -3.88
CA TYR A 7 -15.22 12.13 -2.56
C TYR A 7 -13.89 12.91 -2.38
N GLU A 8 -13.15 13.11 -3.47
CA GLU A 8 -11.94 13.96 -3.49
C GLU A 8 -12.26 15.45 -3.30
N ALA A 9 -13.39 15.93 -3.84
CA ALA A 9 -13.82 17.31 -3.70
C ALA A 9 -14.29 17.65 -2.27
N GLU A 10 -15.02 16.74 -1.63
CA GLU A 10 -15.60 16.95 -0.30
C GLU A 10 -14.54 16.96 0.82
N ASN A 11 -13.47 16.18 0.69
CA ASN A 11 -12.41 16.13 1.70
C ASN A 11 -11.27 17.16 1.52
N ALA A 12 -11.27 17.92 0.41
CA ALA A 12 -10.31 19.00 0.17
C ALA A 12 -10.50 20.22 1.11
N GLN A 13 -11.63 20.27 1.85
CA GLN A 13 -12.02 21.39 2.72
C GLN A 13 -11.88 21.07 4.22
N ARG A 14 -10.87 20.28 4.63
CA ARG A 14 -10.59 20.07 6.06
C ARG A 14 -9.89 21.30 6.69
N PRO A 15 -10.14 21.61 7.98
CA PRO A 15 -9.63 22.82 8.65
C PRO A 15 -8.12 22.97 8.52
N TYR A 16 -7.61 24.20 8.61
CA TYR A 16 -6.20 24.54 8.47
C TYR A 16 -5.29 23.67 9.37
N LEU A 17 -4.79 22.55 8.84
CA LEU A 17 -3.83 21.70 9.53
C LEU A 17 -2.49 22.45 9.60
N THR A 18 -2.01 22.73 10.81
CA THR A 18 -0.73 23.41 11.08
C THR A 18 0.30 22.41 11.62
N SER A 19 0.89 21.59 10.73
CA SER A 19 2.04 20.73 11.05
C SER A 19 3.35 21.48 10.78
N THR A 20 4.35 21.25 11.63
CA THR A 20 5.74 21.71 11.46
C THR A 20 6.35 21.22 10.14
N HIS A 21 5.90 20.07 9.64
CA HIS A 21 6.39 19.46 8.40
C HIS A 21 5.58 19.81 7.16
N LYS A 22 4.45 20.55 7.29
CA LYS A 22 3.56 20.85 6.14
C LYS A 22 4.26 21.47 4.94
N ALA A 23 5.11 22.47 5.17
CA ALA A 23 5.86 23.13 4.10
C ALA A 23 6.82 22.17 3.40
N ARG A 24 7.48 21.28 4.18
CA ARG A 24 8.40 20.26 3.68
C ARG A 24 7.66 19.19 2.88
N ILE A 25 6.54 18.69 3.39
CA ILE A 25 5.67 17.72 2.69
C ILE A 25 5.20 18.29 1.35
N LYS A 26 4.69 19.53 1.35
CA LYS A 26 4.26 20.20 0.11
C LYS A 26 5.41 20.34 -0.89
N ARG A 27 6.60 20.74 -0.43
CA ARG A 27 7.78 20.85 -1.29
C ARG A 27 8.15 19.51 -1.91
N PHE A 28 8.19 18.46 -1.10
CA PHE A 28 8.50 17.11 -1.55
C PHE A 28 7.47 16.57 -2.55
N LEU A 29 6.17 16.77 -2.32
CA LEU A 29 5.14 16.38 -3.28
C LEU A 29 5.30 17.11 -4.62
N ASN A 30 5.57 18.42 -4.60
CA ASN A 30 5.82 19.19 -5.81
C ASN A 30 7.09 18.73 -6.55
N GLU A 31 8.15 18.36 -5.83
CA GLU A 31 9.37 17.80 -6.41
C GLU A 31 9.09 16.43 -7.07
N LEU A 32 8.32 15.54 -6.42
CA LEU A 32 7.91 14.27 -7.02
C LEU A 32 7.08 14.47 -8.29
N GLU A 33 6.10 15.37 -8.26
CA GLU A 33 5.27 15.66 -9.44
C GLU A 33 6.09 16.19 -10.62
N LYS A 34 7.12 17.01 -10.35
CA LYS A 34 8.06 17.47 -11.39
C LYS A 34 8.87 16.32 -11.98
N SER A 35 9.37 15.41 -11.14
CA SER A 35 10.09 14.20 -11.59
C SER A 35 9.20 13.28 -12.43
N LEU A 36 7.91 13.18 -12.08
CA LEU A 36 6.92 12.42 -12.83
C LEU A 36 6.59 13.07 -14.18
N ASN A 37 6.35 14.39 -14.21
CA ASN A 37 5.92 15.09 -15.42
C ASN A 37 7.04 15.26 -16.47
N THR A 38 8.30 15.22 -16.05
CA THR A 38 9.46 15.23 -16.96
C THR A 38 9.66 13.88 -17.66
N THR A 39 9.09 12.82 -17.10
CA THR A 39 9.01 11.51 -17.76
C THR A 39 7.84 11.60 -18.74
N THR A 40 8.09 11.95 -20.01
CA THR A 40 7.07 11.70 -21.03
C THR A 40 6.69 10.22 -20.92
N ARG A 41 5.39 9.88 -20.85
CA ARG A 41 4.83 8.57 -20.42
C ARG A 41 5.34 7.31 -21.18
N LYS A 42 6.39 7.43 -21.97
CA LYS A 42 7.00 6.40 -22.81
C LYS A 42 8.49 6.16 -22.53
N GLU A 43 9.15 7.00 -21.74
CA GLU A 43 10.58 6.85 -21.42
C GLU A 43 10.78 6.45 -19.95
N PRO A 44 11.77 5.60 -19.62
CA PRO A 44 12.12 5.32 -18.25
C PRO A 44 12.56 6.56 -17.47
N LEU A 45 12.36 6.55 -16.14
CA LEU A 45 12.90 7.58 -15.26
C LEU A 45 14.42 7.68 -15.47
N ASN A 46 14.88 8.89 -15.80
CA ASN A 46 16.32 9.15 -15.80
C ASN A 46 16.90 8.98 -14.38
N THR A 47 18.20 8.71 -14.30
CA THR A 47 18.89 8.43 -13.03
C THR A 47 18.74 9.56 -12.01
N THR A 48 18.77 10.82 -12.46
CA THR A 48 18.62 11.99 -11.58
C THR A 48 17.25 12.03 -10.92
N ASN A 49 16.18 11.85 -11.69
CA ASN A 49 14.80 11.82 -11.19
C ASN A 49 14.56 10.61 -10.30
N PHE A 50 15.11 9.45 -10.66
CA PHE A 50 15.05 8.23 -9.84
C PHE A 50 15.65 8.46 -8.45
N LEU A 51 16.89 8.96 -8.38
CA LEU A 51 17.55 9.24 -7.10
C LEU A 51 16.83 10.31 -6.28
N ALA A 52 16.28 11.33 -6.95
CA ALA A 52 15.48 12.36 -6.29
C ALA A 52 14.21 11.76 -5.67
N CYS A 53 13.48 10.93 -6.41
CA CYS A 53 12.30 10.24 -5.91
C CYS A 53 12.64 9.31 -4.74
N GLN A 54 13.70 8.50 -4.86
CA GLN A 54 14.13 7.61 -3.77
C GLN A 54 14.44 8.39 -2.49
N ARG A 55 15.20 9.48 -2.60
CA ARG A 55 15.51 10.35 -1.46
C ARG A 55 14.23 10.90 -0.82
N ILE A 56 13.33 11.46 -1.62
CA ILE A 56 12.09 12.07 -1.10
C ILE A 56 11.21 11.02 -0.43
N LEU A 57 11.00 9.86 -1.05
CA LEU A 57 10.18 8.79 -0.48
C LEU A 57 10.77 8.24 0.82
N THR A 58 12.09 8.09 0.91
CA THR A 58 12.77 7.70 2.15
C THR A 58 12.54 8.73 3.26
N GLU A 59 12.57 10.02 2.92
CA GLU A 59 12.27 11.08 3.88
C GLU A 59 10.79 11.10 4.29
N PHE A 60 9.86 10.71 3.42
CA PHE A 60 8.46 10.53 3.82
C PHE A 60 8.28 9.38 4.82
N VAL A 61 8.91 8.22 4.55
CA VAL A 61 8.91 7.10 5.52
C VAL A 61 9.41 7.59 6.87
N LYS A 62 10.52 8.33 6.92
CA LYS A 62 11.00 8.94 8.18
C LYS A 62 9.98 9.90 8.79
N ILE A 63 9.42 10.85 8.03
CA ILE A 63 8.44 11.82 8.56
C ILE A 63 7.24 11.11 9.21
N PHE A 64 6.79 10.00 8.64
CA PHE A 64 5.66 9.24 9.17
C PHE A 64 6.07 8.26 10.28
N ASP A 65 7.29 7.71 10.25
CA ASP A 65 7.81 6.76 11.24
C ASP A 65 8.44 7.44 12.48
N ILE A 66 8.80 8.73 12.41
CA ILE A 66 9.43 9.50 13.52
C ILE A 66 8.58 9.51 14.80
N HIS A 67 7.27 9.28 14.70
CA HIS A 67 6.36 9.28 15.86
C HIS A 67 5.92 7.87 16.30
N GLY A 68 6.71 6.83 16.03
CA GLY A 68 6.42 5.42 16.37
C GLY A 68 6.07 5.07 17.84
N TYR A 69 5.96 6.06 18.74
CA TYR A 69 5.55 5.88 20.13
C TYR A 69 4.54 6.92 20.66
N GLU A 70 4.22 7.95 19.89
CA GLU A 70 3.16 8.89 20.28
C GLU A 70 1.87 8.43 19.62
N LYS A 71 0.92 7.96 20.43
CA LYS A 71 -0.46 7.63 20.03
C LYS A 71 -1.16 8.76 19.25
N ASP A 72 -0.59 9.96 19.27
CA ASP A 72 -1.06 11.16 18.58
C ASP A 72 0.05 11.81 17.74
N SER A 73 0.24 11.37 16.49
CA SER A 73 0.28 12.37 15.41
C SER A 73 -0.14 11.80 14.05
N PRO A 74 -1.45 11.57 13.84
CA PRO A 74 -2.02 11.48 12.50
C PRO A 74 -1.94 12.82 11.72
N LEU A 75 -1.25 13.85 12.23
CA LEU A 75 -1.26 15.18 11.63
C LEU A 75 -0.47 15.23 10.32
N GLU A 76 0.75 14.69 10.28
CA GLU A 76 1.59 14.65 9.08
C GLU A 76 0.93 13.80 8.00
N GLN A 77 0.34 12.67 8.38
CA GLN A 77 -0.43 11.78 7.51
C GLN A 77 -1.68 12.47 6.95
N ARG A 78 -2.42 13.24 7.77
CA ARG A 78 -3.58 14.03 7.32
C ARG A 78 -3.16 15.22 6.45
N VAL A 79 -2.03 15.85 6.73
CA VAL A 79 -1.46 16.90 5.89
C VAL A 79 -1.05 16.34 4.53
N PHE A 80 -0.38 15.19 4.51
CA PHE A 80 -0.04 14.47 3.29
C PHE A 80 -1.29 14.14 2.47
N PHE A 81 -2.34 13.65 3.12
CA PHE A 81 -3.65 13.45 2.51
C PHE A 81 -4.22 14.74 1.91
N SER A 82 -4.31 15.82 2.69
CA SER A 82 -4.85 17.12 2.24
C SER A 82 -4.10 17.76 1.08
N LEU A 83 -2.84 17.34 0.86
CA LEU A 83 -1.99 17.80 -0.23
C LEU A 83 -2.01 16.84 -1.43
N ASN A 84 -3.01 15.96 -1.52
CA ASN A 84 -3.18 14.96 -2.58
C ASN A 84 -2.01 13.96 -2.68
N GLY A 85 -1.32 13.68 -1.57
CA GLY A 85 -0.13 12.83 -1.56
C GLY A 85 -0.38 11.42 -2.13
N TYR A 86 -1.54 10.83 -1.82
CA TYR A 86 -1.91 9.51 -2.36
C TYR A 86 -2.02 9.50 -3.88
N THR A 87 -2.56 10.54 -4.49
CA THR A 87 -2.64 10.65 -5.96
C THR A 87 -1.25 10.65 -6.59
N THR A 88 -0.29 11.34 -5.97
CA THR A 88 1.11 11.33 -6.43
C THR A 88 1.75 9.95 -6.28
N LEU A 89 1.50 9.25 -5.17
CA LEU A 89 1.99 7.88 -4.97
C LEU A 89 1.36 6.89 -5.96
N THR A 90 0.05 7.03 -6.25
CA THR A 90 -0.63 6.19 -7.25
C THR A 90 0.03 6.32 -8.61
N LYS A 91 0.30 7.55 -9.07
CA LYS A 91 1.02 7.81 -10.33
C LYS A 91 2.40 7.13 -10.36
N LEU A 92 3.12 7.12 -9.24
CA LEU A 92 4.41 6.41 -9.13
C LEU A 92 4.25 4.89 -9.25
N ILE A 93 3.23 4.30 -8.61
CA ILE A 93 2.95 2.87 -8.72
C ILE A 93 2.59 2.49 -10.16
N GLU A 94 1.88 3.36 -10.86
CA GLU A 94 1.50 3.19 -12.28
C GLU A 94 2.68 3.27 -13.25
N LEU A 95 3.85 3.80 -12.85
CA LEU A 95 5.07 3.75 -13.67
C LEU A 95 5.68 2.34 -13.78
N ARG A 96 5.13 1.36 -13.06
CA ARG A 96 5.55 -0.03 -13.22
C ARG A 96 5.31 -0.51 -14.66
N ALA A 97 6.03 -1.55 -15.07
CA ALA A 97 5.81 -2.18 -16.37
C ALA A 97 4.35 -2.64 -16.53
N GLU A 98 3.71 -2.23 -17.63
CA GLU A 98 2.54 -2.92 -18.16
C GLU A 98 2.99 -4.23 -18.83
N CYS A 99 2.07 -5.20 -18.94
CA CYS A 99 2.34 -6.42 -19.68
C CYS A 99 2.78 -6.03 -21.11
N HIS A 100 3.98 -6.44 -21.52
CA HIS A 100 4.59 -6.14 -22.84
C HIS A 100 5.22 -4.76 -23.04
N LYS A 101 5.41 -3.95 -21.99
CA LYS A 101 6.17 -2.69 -22.07
C LYS A 101 7.37 -2.70 -21.13
N PRO A 102 8.49 -2.03 -21.49
CA PRO A 102 9.62 -1.88 -20.58
C PRO A 102 9.18 -1.12 -19.32
N PRO A 103 9.71 -1.45 -18.14
CA PRO A 103 9.40 -0.73 -16.90
C PRO A 103 9.85 0.73 -17.01
N LEU A 104 8.96 1.67 -16.64
CA LEU A 104 9.31 3.09 -16.58
C LEU A 104 9.99 3.46 -15.26
N ALA A 105 9.82 2.63 -14.23
CA ALA A 105 10.49 2.75 -12.94
C ALA A 105 10.98 1.38 -12.43
N PRO A 106 12.14 1.32 -11.74
CA PRO A 106 12.60 0.09 -11.08
C PRO A 106 11.66 -0.35 -9.96
N GLU A 107 11.57 -1.66 -9.72
CA GLU A 107 10.71 -2.24 -8.67
C GLU A 107 11.07 -1.74 -7.26
N SER A 108 12.34 -1.40 -7.01
CA SER A 108 12.79 -0.78 -5.76
C SER A 108 12.14 0.57 -5.47
N LEU A 109 11.83 1.36 -6.51
CA LEU A 109 11.09 2.61 -6.35
C LEU A 109 9.62 2.35 -6.04
N ILE A 110 9.03 1.33 -6.67
CA ILE A 110 7.64 0.92 -6.42
C ILE A 110 7.49 0.41 -4.98
N ALA A 111 8.40 -0.46 -4.53
CA ALA A 111 8.47 -0.95 -3.16
C ALA A 111 8.52 0.20 -2.15
N LEU A 112 9.42 1.17 -2.35
CA LEU A 112 9.56 2.33 -1.49
C LEU A 112 8.32 3.23 -1.51
N THR A 113 7.68 3.39 -2.67
CA THR A 113 6.41 4.13 -2.81
C THR A 113 5.31 3.48 -1.99
N VAL A 114 5.23 2.14 -2.02
CA VAL A 114 4.26 1.39 -1.20
C VAL A 114 4.60 1.47 0.29
N SER A 115 5.87 1.51 0.68
CA SER A 115 6.27 1.78 2.07
C SER A 115 5.74 3.12 2.58
N VAL A 116 5.79 4.18 1.74
CA VAL A 116 5.19 5.47 2.08
C VAL A 116 3.67 5.38 2.16
N TYR A 117 3.04 4.63 1.25
CA TYR A 117 1.60 4.36 1.28
C TYR A 117 1.17 3.71 2.60
N ARG A 118 1.93 2.70 3.05
CA ARG A 118 1.74 2.03 4.33
C ARG A 118 1.91 3.03 5.47
N ALA A 119 3.05 3.70 5.55
CA ALA A 119 3.35 4.63 6.65
C ALA A 119 2.36 5.80 6.75
N ALA A 120 1.85 6.30 5.60
CA ALA A 120 0.84 7.36 5.57
C ALA A 120 -0.55 6.89 6.04
N THR A 121 -0.82 5.59 5.99
CA THR A 121 -2.13 4.98 6.28
C THR A 121 -2.16 4.27 7.62
N ASN A 122 -0.98 3.86 8.11
CA ASN A 122 -0.85 3.07 9.31
C ASN A 122 -1.47 3.79 10.52
N ASN A 123 -2.33 3.08 11.25
CA ASN A 123 -3.09 3.58 12.40
C ASN A 123 -3.89 4.88 12.15
N ASN A 124 -4.24 5.18 10.89
CA ASN A 124 -5.00 6.38 10.52
C ASN A 124 -6.30 6.00 9.83
N VAL A 125 -7.38 5.99 10.61
CA VAL A 125 -8.71 5.53 10.14
C VAL A 125 -9.21 6.37 8.97
N ASP A 126 -9.09 7.70 9.05
CA ASP A 126 -9.54 8.62 8.00
C ASP A 126 -8.86 8.33 6.66
N ASN A 127 -7.53 8.18 6.70
CA ASN A 127 -6.74 7.93 5.50
C ASN A 127 -7.05 6.55 4.89
N ALA A 128 -7.22 5.54 5.73
CA ALA A 128 -7.59 4.19 5.29
C ALA A 128 -9.01 4.16 4.69
N LEU A 129 -9.99 4.85 5.28
CA LEU A 129 -11.31 5.05 4.69
C LEU A 129 -11.22 5.75 3.34
N TYR A 130 -10.35 6.76 3.21
CA TYR A 130 -10.14 7.42 1.93
C TYR A 130 -9.61 6.46 0.85
N ILE A 131 -8.66 5.60 1.19
CA ILE A 131 -8.10 4.62 0.25
C ILE A 131 -9.18 3.65 -0.23
N LEU A 132 -9.99 3.14 0.71
CA LEU A 132 -11.13 2.27 0.41
C LEU A 132 -12.11 2.95 -0.58
N ASN A 133 -12.31 4.25 -0.43
CA ASN A 133 -13.33 5.01 -1.17
C ASN A 133 -12.84 5.57 -2.52
N SER A 134 -11.53 5.70 -2.72
CA SER A 134 -10.93 6.44 -3.85
C SER A 134 -10.53 5.58 -5.06
N GLY A 135 -10.92 4.30 -5.10
CA GLY A 135 -10.55 3.36 -6.16
C GLY A 135 -9.06 2.95 -6.17
N LYS A 136 -8.20 3.70 -5.48
CA LYS A 136 -6.75 3.46 -5.34
C LYS A 136 -6.44 2.11 -4.70
N ILE A 137 -7.37 1.58 -3.91
CA ILE A 137 -7.29 0.24 -3.34
C ILE A 137 -7.17 -0.87 -4.40
N LEU A 138 -7.79 -0.70 -5.57
CA LEU A 138 -7.71 -1.68 -6.66
C LEU A 138 -6.28 -1.79 -7.19
N ILE A 139 -5.59 -0.66 -7.34
CA ILE A 139 -4.19 -0.62 -7.80
C ILE A 139 -3.28 -1.35 -6.82
N LEU A 140 -3.52 -1.22 -5.51
CA LEU A 140 -2.77 -1.95 -4.48
C LEU A 140 -3.03 -3.45 -4.55
N VAL A 141 -4.28 -3.86 -4.71
CA VAL A 141 -4.67 -5.28 -4.86
C VAL A 141 -4.08 -5.90 -6.13
N GLU A 142 -4.22 -5.23 -7.27
CA GLU A 142 -3.64 -5.68 -8.53
C GLU A 142 -2.11 -5.75 -8.46
N SER A 143 -1.48 -4.82 -7.73
CA SER A 143 -0.05 -4.88 -7.46
C SER A 143 0.31 -6.13 -6.67
N LEU A 144 -0.45 -6.48 -5.64
CA LEU A 144 -0.20 -7.67 -4.83
C LEU A 144 -0.38 -8.95 -5.65
N VAL A 145 -1.49 -9.06 -6.39
CA VAL A 145 -1.77 -10.22 -7.26
C VAL A 145 -0.66 -10.43 -8.27
N ARG A 146 -0.22 -9.37 -8.94
CA ARG A 146 0.84 -9.48 -9.94
C ARG A 146 2.13 -10.02 -9.32
N HIS A 147 2.50 -9.55 -8.14
CA HIS A 147 3.67 -10.06 -7.43
C HIS A 147 3.49 -11.51 -7.01
N LEU A 148 2.40 -11.87 -6.33
CA LEU A 148 2.17 -13.26 -5.92
C LEU A 148 2.11 -14.24 -7.10
N THR A 149 1.77 -13.77 -8.31
CA THR A 149 1.76 -14.59 -9.53
C THR A 149 3.15 -14.78 -10.12
N GLY A 150 3.98 -13.73 -10.09
CA GLY A 150 5.32 -13.75 -10.68
C GLY A 150 6.43 -14.19 -9.72
N LEU A 151 6.17 -14.18 -8.41
CA LEU A 151 7.15 -14.47 -7.38
C LEU A 151 7.45 -15.97 -7.34
N LYS A 152 8.58 -16.37 -7.91
CA LYS A 152 9.13 -17.71 -7.68
C LYS A 152 10.06 -17.67 -6.48
N ILE A 153 9.88 -18.64 -5.61
CA ILE A 153 10.59 -18.72 -4.34
C ILE A 153 12.06 -19.10 -4.51
N ASP A 154 12.35 -19.86 -5.54
CA ASP A 154 13.73 -20.15 -5.96
C ASP A 154 14.47 -18.87 -6.32
N ASP A 155 13.81 -17.88 -6.93
CA ASP A 155 14.41 -16.60 -7.31
C ASP A 155 14.79 -15.76 -6.08
N LEU A 156 14.06 -15.90 -4.96
CA LEU A 156 14.32 -15.19 -3.71
C LEU A 156 15.44 -15.81 -2.88
N THR A 157 15.68 -17.12 -3.00
CA THR A 157 16.63 -17.85 -2.17
C THR A 157 17.97 -18.10 -2.84
N THR A 158 17.98 -18.38 -4.14
CA THR A 158 19.22 -18.68 -4.86
C THR A 158 20.00 -17.40 -5.18
N SER A 159 21.28 -17.36 -4.82
CA SER A 159 22.21 -16.30 -5.27
C SER A 159 22.66 -16.47 -6.72
N ASN A 160 22.31 -17.58 -7.37
CA ASN A 160 22.85 -17.99 -8.68
C ASN A 160 22.05 -17.49 -9.89
N ASN A 161 20.96 -16.75 -9.70
CA ASN A 161 20.28 -16.10 -10.82
C ASN A 161 21.04 -14.82 -11.19
N ASP A 162 21.93 -14.91 -12.16
CA ASP A 162 22.81 -13.84 -12.71
C ASP A 162 22.08 -12.58 -13.24
N HIS A 163 20.74 -12.54 -13.17
CA HIS A 163 19.94 -11.48 -13.77
C HIS A 163 19.24 -10.55 -12.77
N GLN A 164 19.24 -10.84 -11.46
CA GLN A 164 18.52 -10.00 -10.50
C GLN A 164 19.35 -9.70 -9.25
N SER A 165 19.52 -8.40 -8.97
CA SER A 165 20.33 -7.94 -7.83
C SER A 165 19.68 -8.30 -6.50
N GLU A 166 20.48 -8.51 -5.46
CA GLU A 166 19.97 -8.77 -4.10
C GLU A 166 19.05 -7.64 -3.61
N SER A 167 19.36 -6.39 -3.98
CA SER A 167 18.52 -5.22 -3.68
C SER A 167 17.13 -5.29 -4.29
N GLU A 168 16.98 -5.82 -5.50
CA GLU A 168 15.67 -5.99 -6.15
C GLU A 168 14.87 -7.13 -5.51
N LYS A 169 15.54 -8.21 -5.07
CA LYS A 169 14.88 -9.29 -4.32
C LYS A 169 14.32 -8.78 -2.99
N LEU A 170 15.08 -7.96 -2.26
CA LEU A 170 14.61 -7.33 -1.03
C LEU A 170 13.46 -6.35 -1.30
N ALA A 171 13.53 -5.58 -2.39
CA ALA A 171 12.44 -4.69 -2.78
C ALA A 171 11.12 -5.44 -3.05
N GLN A 172 11.18 -6.59 -3.73
CA GLN A 172 9.99 -7.42 -3.96
C GLN A 172 9.39 -7.94 -2.65
N ILE A 173 10.24 -8.37 -1.71
CA ILE A 173 9.81 -8.83 -0.39
C ILE A 173 9.13 -7.67 0.37
N ASP A 174 9.78 -6.50 0.44
CA ASP A 174 9.24 -5.32 1.10
C ASP A 174 7.89 -4.90 0.49
N LEU A 175 7.80 -4.92 -0.85
CA LEU A 175 6.58 -4.57 -1.57
C LEU A 175 5.41 -5.48 -1.21
N VAL A 176 5.60 -6.80 -1.27
CA VAL A 176 4.55 -7.77 -0.89
C VAL A 176 4.17 -7.62 0.57
N THR A 177 5.16 -7.43 1.45
CA THR A 177 4.97 -7.24 2.90
C THR A 177 4.10 -6.02 3.18
N ASN A 178 4.45 -4.87 2.62
CA ASN A 178 3.73 -3.62 2.82
C ASN A 178 2.33 -3.65 2.21
N LEU A 179 2.16 -4.26 1.03
CA LEU A 179 0.84 -4.44 0.43
C LEU A 179 -0.05 -5.30 1.34
N ALA A 180 0.45 -6.45 1.78
CA ALA A 180 -0.30 -7.35 2.66
C ALA A 180 -0.73 -6.65 3.96
N GLU A 181 0.15 -5.86 4.55
CA GLU A 181 -0.13 -5.09 5.76
C GLU A 181 -1.21 -4.02 5.55
N ILE A 182 -1.12 -3.22 4.47
CA ILE A 182 -2.15 -2.23 4.13
C ILE A 182 -3.51 -2.92 3.98
N LEU A 183 -3.57 -3.99 3.18
CA LEU A 183 -4.83 -4.70 2.94
C LEU A 183 -5.40 -5.32 4.23
N ALA A 184 -4.54 -5.92 5.08
CA ALA A 184 -4.96 -6.49 6.36
C ALA A 184 -5.47 -5.42 7.33
N SER A 185 -4.85 -4.24 7.36
CA SER A 185 -5.28 -3.12 8.20
C SER A 185 -6.68 -2.61 7.80
N LEU A 186 -6.99 -2.59 6.50
CA LEU A 186 -8.30 -2.20 5.99
C LEU A 186 -9.40 -3.20 6.40
N ILE A 187 -9.11 -4.49 6.39
CA ILE A 187 -10.06 -5.51 6.89
C ILE A 187 -10.16 -5.47 8.42
N THR A 188 -9.06 -5.19 9.13
CA THR A 188 -9.10 -5.01 10.59
C THR A 188 -10.01 -3.84 10.97
N MET A 189 -9.98 -2.75 10.20
CA MET A 189 -10.90 -1.63 10.37
C MET A 189 -12.36 -2.05 10.22
N TYR A 190 -12.70 -2.89 9.22
CA TYR A 190 -14.05 -3.46 9.12
C TYR A 190 -14.48 -4.12 10.43
N ASN A 191 -13.61 -4.95 11.00
CA ASN A 191 -13.90 -5.65 12.25
C ASN A 191 -14.10 -4.68 13.42
N SER A 192 -13.34 -3.58 13.48
CA SER A 192 -13.52 -2.53 14.47
C SER A 192 -14.89 -1.85 14.33
N VAL A 193 -15.21 -1.34 13.13
CA VAL A 193 -16.48 -0.66 12.83
C VAL A 193 -17.67 -1.57 13.15
N MET A 194 -17.61 -2.84 12.73
CA MET A 194 -18.65 -3.83 13.04
C MET A 194 -18.82 -4.08 14.54
N ASN A 195 -17.73 -4.09 15.30
CA ASN A 195 -17.79 -4.27 16.75
C ASN A 195 -18.35 -3.03 17.45
N ASP A 196 -18.09 -1.83 16.94
CA ASP A 196 -18.61 -0.59 17.50
C ASP A 196 -20.12 -0.46 17.26
N ILE A 197 -20.61 -0.80 16.06
CA ILE A 197 -22.06 -0.86 15.77
C ILE A 197 -22.78 -1.85 16.69
N ARG A 198 -22.18 -3.02 16.90
CA ARG A 198 -22.72 -4.04 17.83
C ARG A 198 -22.81 -3.56 19.26
N LYS A 199 -21.89 -2.71 19.71
CA LYS A 199 -21.87 -2.18 21.08
C LYS A 199 -22.86 -1.03 21.28
N HIS A 200 -23.01 -0.18 20.27
CA HIS A 200 -23.82 1.02 20.39
C HIS A 200 -25.27 0.86 19.91
N GLU A 201 -25.61 -0.27 19.26
CA GLU A 201 -26.93 -0.56 18.68
C GLU A 201 -27.47 0.54 17.75
N THR A 202 -26.60 1.46 17.34
CA THR A 202 -26.89 2.58 16.46
C THR A 202 -26.05 2.42 15.20
N GLU A 203 -26.72 2.05 14.12
CA GLU A 203 -26.11 1.90 12.81
C GLU A 203 -26.37 3.16 11.99
N THR A 204 -25.31 3.89 11.63
CA THR A 204 -25.45 5.08 10.77
C THR A 204 -25.49 4.70 9.28
N ASN A 205 -25.95 5.61 8.42
CA ASN A 205 -25.89 5.40 6.97
C ASN A 205 -24.45 5.32 6.44
N GLU A 206 -23.51 6.03 7.09
CA GLU A 206 -22.10 5.99 6.73
C GLU A 206 -21.50 4.62 7.05
N ASP A 207 -21.84 4.05 8.21
CA ASP A 207 -21.42 2.71 8.62
C ASP A 207 -21.86 1.65 7.60
N LYS A 208 -23.13 1.69 7.17
CA LYS A 208 -23.67 0.78 6.13
C LYS A 208 -22.87 0.86 4.84
N LEU A 209 -22.52 2.07 4.41
CA LEU A 209 -21.74 2.28 3.19
C LEU A 209 -20.33 1.71 3.33
N ILE A 210 -19.67 1.93 4.47
CA ILE A 210 -18.34 1.40 4.76
C ILE A 210 -18.37 -0.14 4.78
N ILE A 211 -19.35 -0.74 5.45
CA ILE A 211 -19.56 -2.21 5.50
C ILE A 211 -19.77 -2.78 4.10
N SER A 212 -20.64 -2.16 3.30
CA SER A 212 -20.90 -2.60 1.93
C SER A 212 -19.62 -2.58 1.09
N ARG A 213 -18.84 -1.50 1.18
CA ARG A 213 -17.58 -1.35 0.44
C ARG A 213 -16.52 -2.35 0.86
N LEU A 214 -16.39 -2.60 2.16
CA LEU A 214 -15.44 -3.61 2.68
C LEU A 214 -15.86 -5.02 2.29
N THR A 215 -17.17 -5.29 2.27
CA THR A 215 -17.72 -6.56 1.77
C THR A 215 -17.40 -6.76 0.29
N ASP A 216 -17.72 -5.78 -0.55
CA ASP A 216 -17.40 -5.80 -1.99
C ASP A 216 -15.90 -5.98 -2.23
N PHE A 217 -15.09 -5.29 -1.43
CA PHE A 217 -13.63 -5.35 -1.49
C PHE A 217 -13.10 -6.75 -1.16
N ILE A 218 -13.57 -7.37 -0.08
CA ILE A 218 -13.14 -8.72 0.33
C ILE A 218 -13.65 -9.77 -0.67
N SER A 219 -14.88 -9.64 -1.14
CA SER A 219 -15.44 -10.48 -2.21
C SER A 219 -14.63 -10.36 -3.51
N TYR A 220 -14.19 -9.17 -3.88
CA TYR A 220 -13.31 -8.96 -5.04
C TYR A 220 -11.97 -9.69 -4.86
N MET A 221 -11.33 -9.55 -3.70
CA MET A 221 -10.07 -10.25 -3.41
C MET A 221 -10.21 -11.78 -3.46
N ALA A 222 -11.34 -12.30 -2.97
CA ALA A 222 -11.67 -13.72 -3.09
C ALA A 222 -11.84 -14.14 -4.56
N ASN A 223 -12.59 -13.35 -5.35
CA ASN A 223 -12.87 -13.64 -6.76
C ASN A 223 -11.62 -13.66 -7.66
N ILE A 224 -10.61 -12.83 -7.37
CA ILE A 224 -9.34 -12.83 -8.12
C ILE A 224 -8.32 -13.87 -7.59
N ALA A 225 -8.79 -14.77 -6.72
CA ALA A 225 -8.03 -15.90 -6.17
C ALA A 225 -6.79 -15.47 -5.35
N ILE A 226 -6.87 -14.38 -4.57
CA ILE A 226 -5.76 -13.99 -3.67
C ILE A 226 -5.43 -15.12 -2.70
N LEU A 227 -6.44 -15.79 -2.14
CA LEU A 227 -6.26 -16.89 -1.19
C LEU A 227 -5.44 -18.03 -1.82
N ASP A 228 -5.78 -18.44 -3.04
CA ASP A 228 -5.07 -19.51 -3.75
C ASP A 228 -3.64 -19.12 -4.08
N ARG A 229 -3.41 -17.85 -4.46
CA ARG A 229 -2.07 -17.33 -4.76
C ARG A 229 -1.19 -17.28 -3.52
N ILE A 230 -1.72 -16.83 -2.37
CA ILE A 230 -1.00 -16.86 -1.10
C ILE A 230 -0.73 -18.31 -0.67
N ALA A 231 -1.70 -19.21 -0.83
CA ALA A 231 -1.51 -20.63 -0.53
C ALA A 231 -0.44 -21.28 -1.42
N ALA A 232 -0.43 -20.97 -2.72
CA ALA A 232 0.60 -21.41 -3.65
C ALA A 232 1.99 -20.88 -3.27
N PHE A 233 2.07 -19.62 -2.85
CA PHE A 233 3.28 -19.05 -2.27
C PHE A 233 3.75 -19.86 -1.03
N PHE A 234 2.87 -20.14 -0.07
CA PHE A 234 3.28 -20.91 1.12
C PHE A 234 3.68 -22.35 0.84
N ARG A 235 3.06 -23.01 -0.14
CA ARG A 235 3.45 -24.36 -0.58
C ARG A 235 4.87 -24.40 -1.12
N SER A 236 5.28 -23.36 -1.84
CA SER A 236 6.65 -23.22 -2.32
C SER A 236 7.60 -22.71 -1.21
N ALA A 237 7.10 -21.92 -0.24
CA ALA A 237 7.90 -21.31 0.82
C ALA A 237 8.41 -22.30 1.87
N ARG A 238 7.90 -23.54 1.86
CA ARG A 238 8.29 -24.61 2.78
C ARG A 238 9.81 -24.88 2.79
N ALA A 239 10.51 -24.56 1.71
CA ALA A 239 11.96 -24.68 1.61
C ALA A 239 12.74 -23.46 2.19
N ILE A 240 12.10 -22.29 2.31
CA ILE A 240 12.74 -21.01 2.66
C ILE A 240 12.76 -20.75 4.17
N VAL A 241 11.86 -21.35 4.95
CA VAL A 241 11.73 -21.08 6.41
C VAL A 241 13.05 -21.32 7.17
N ASN A 242 13.95 -22.13 6.60
CA ASN A 242 15.29 -22.40 7.16
C ASN A 242 16.41 -21.48 6.64
N THR A 243 16.11 -20.58 5.69
CA THR A 243 17.09 -19.65 5.12
C THR A 243 17.03 -18.33 5.88
N THR A 244 18.17 -17.94 6.46
CA THR A 244 18.34 -16.80 7.38
C THR A 244 18.28 -15.43 6.68
N LYS A 245 17.41 -15.24 5.69
CA LYS A 245 17.19 -13.90 5.09
C LYS A 245 16.15 -13.15 5.93
N SER A 246 16.62 -12.13 6.63
CA SER A 246 15.92 -11.43 7.73
C SER A 246 14.50 -10.93 7.45
N ARG A 247 14.06 -10.75 6.19
CA ARG A 247 12.78 -10.10 5.85
C ARG A 247 11.68 -11.04 5.34
N ILE A 248 12.03 -12.28 4.99
CA ILE A 248 11.04 -13.26 4.53
C ILE A 248 10.05 -13.65 5.64
N PRO A 249 10.48 -13.82 6.91
CA PRO A 249 9.55 -14.09 8.01
C PRO A 249 8.48 -12.99 8.19
N ASP A 250 8.84 -11.72 8.01
CA ASP A 250 7.90 -10.60 8.10
C ASP A 250 6.85 -10.66 6.99
N MET A 251 7.29 -10.92 5.75
CA MET A 251 6.40 -11.12 4.61
C MET A 251 5.42 -12.26 4.85
N ILE A 252 5.91 -13.41 5.34
CA ILE A 252 5.08 -14.56 5.70
C ILE A 252 4.05 -14.16 6.76
N THR A 253 4.49 -13.45 7.79
CA THR A 253 3.63 -13.02 8.90
C THR A 253 2.51 -12.09 8.41
N HIS A 254 2.81 -11.12 7.55
CA HIS A 254 1.80 -10.18 7.06
C HIS A 254 0.85 -10.82 6.02
N LEU A 255 1.33 -11.75 5.20
CA LEU A 255 0.47 -12.55 4.33
C LEU A 255 -0.47 -13.46 5.14
N LEU A 256 0.03 -14.10 6.21
CA LEU A 256 -0.80 -14.88 7.13
C LEU A 256 -1.83 -14.01 7.86
N ASN A 257 -1.44 -12.81 8.30
CA ASN A 257 -2.38 -11.86 8.90
C ASN A 257 -3.48 -11.47 7.91
N LEU A 258 -3.14 -11.15 6.66
CA LEU A 258 -4.13 -10.87 5.62
C LEU A 258 -5.11 -12.03 5.44
N LEU A 259 -4.61 -13.27 5.34
CA LEU A 259 -5.45 -14.48 5.27
C LEU A 259 -6.36 -14.60 6.50
N GLN A 260 -5.80 -14.42 7.69
CA GLN A 260 -6.55 -14.50 8.94
C GLN A 260 -7.69 -13.48 8.97
N GLN A 261 -7.44 -12.24 8.54
CA GLN A 261 -8.48 -11.20 8.47
C GLN A 261 -9.56 -11.55 7.44
N MET A 262 -9.20 -12.06 6.26
CA MET A 262 -10.16 -12.51 5.25
C MET A 262 -11.01 -13.69 5.74
N ILE A 263 -10.41 -14.66 6.44
CA ILE A 263 -11.13 -15.81 7.01
C ILE A 263 -12.07 -15.36 8.13
N TYR A 264 -11.60 -14.47 9.01
CA TYR A 264 -12.43 -13.94 10.11
C TYR A 264 -13.67 -13.24 9.56
N PHE A 265 -13.53 -12.48 8.46
CA PHE A 265 -14.66 -11.89 7.75
C PHE A 265 -15.68 -12.93 7.27
N SER A 266 -15.23 -14.06 6.73
CA SER A 266 -16.11 -15.09 6.17
C SER A 266 -16.85 -15.96 7.19
N ARG A 267 -16.52 -15.86 8.48
CA ARG A 267 -17.18 -16.67 9.50
C ARG A 267 -18.65 -16.23 9.65
N PRO A 268 -19.61 -17.17 9.66
CA PRO A 268 -21.00 -16.83 9.95
C PRO A 268 -21.06 -16.17 11.33
N LYS A 269 -21.71 -15.01 11.37
CA LYS A 269 -21.89 -14.18 12.56
C LYS A 269 -23.16 -14.56 13.30
#